data_AF-A0A2N2V5V6-F1
#
_entry.id   AF-A0A2N2V5V6-F1
#
_cell.length_a   1.000
_cell.length_b   1.000
_cell.length_c   1.000
_cell.angle_alpha   90.00
_cell.angle_beta   90.00
_cell.angle_gamma   90.00
#
_symmetry.space_group_name_H-M   'P 1'
#
loop_
_entity.id
_entity.type
_entity.pdbx_description
1 polymer ?
#
loop_
_entity_poly.entity_id
_entity_poly.type
_entity_poly.pdbx_seq_one_letter_code
_entity_poly.pdbx_strand_id
1 'polypeptide(L)'
;MKTLLLALLLLPIAAIGDDSRQLVKLPPAAQESLRQEMLDNLVAVNEVLTLMAEGKVKEAGEAAETKLGMAAMGKHRGKPVDARPGPHMPPAMHGIGMDGHRAVSEFAAVAKTGDRDKALALLPNLTSACVGCHFSYRTR
;
A
#
# COMPACT_ATOMS: atom_id res chain seq x y z
N MET A 1 41.49 -53.06 10.10
CA MET A 1 40.22 -52.77 10.80
C MET A 1 39.75 -51.39 10.35
N LYS A 2 38.52 -51.37 9.80
CA LYS A 2 37.73 -50.29 9.18
C LYS A 2 38.22 -48.83 9.33
N THR A 3 38.63 -48.25 8.20
CA THR A 3 38.60 -46.82 7.92
C THR A 3 37.15 -46.30 7.95
N LEU A 4 36.80 -45.50 8.95
CA LEU A 4 35.52 -44.77 8.99
C LEU A 4 35.65 -43.51 8.14
N LEU A 5 35.09 -43.55 6.92
CA LEU A 5 34.81 -42.35 6.13
C LEU A 5 33.68 -41.58 6.81
N LEU A 6 34.00 -40.42 7.38
CA LEU A 6 33.03 -39.46 7.87
C LEU A 6 32.50 -38.67 6.66
N ALA A 7 31.35 -39.09 6.12
CA ALA A 7 30.65 -38.33 5.09
C ALA A 7 30.03 -37.09 5.75
N LEU A 8 30.65 -35.92 5.55
CA LEU A 8 30.10 -34.63 5.94
C LEU A 8 28.92 -34.31 5.01
N LEU A 9 27.70 -34.62 5.45
CA LEU A 9 26.47 -34.18 4.78
C LEU A 9 26.38 -32.65 4.85
N LEU A 10 26.70 -31.98 3.75
CA LEU A 10 26.31 -30.59 3.50
C LEU A 10 24.78 -30.53 3.33
N LEU A 11 24.05 -30.45 4.43
CA LEU A 11 22.65 -30.03 4.40
C LEU A 11 22.61 -28.56 3.97
N PRO A 12 21.82 -28.20 2.94
CA PRO A 12 21.61 -26.81 2.62
C PRO A 12 20.82 -26.20 3.78
N ILE A 13 21.48 -25.37 4.59
CA ILE A 13 20.79 -24.43 5.47
C ILE A 13 20.09 -23.47 4.50
N ALA A 14 18.79 -23.66 4.30
CA ALA A 14 17.98 -22.63 3.68
C ALA A 14 18.13 -21.40 4.57
N ALA A 15 18.85 -20.39 4.09
CA ALA A 15 18.86 -19.08 4.70
C ALA A 15 17.47 -18.47 4.53
N ILE A 16 16.56 -18.83 5.43
CA ILE A 16 15.31 -18.11 5.62
C ILE A 16 15.74 -16.80 6.26
N GLY A 17 15.98 -15.78 5.42
CA GLY A 17 16.19 -14.43 5.94
C GLY A 17 14.95 -14.02 6.71
N ASP A 18 15.12 -13.65 7.98
CA ASP A 18 14.02 -13.14 8.79
C ASP A 18 13.40 -11.91 8.12
N ASP A 19 12.07 -11.85 8.09
CA ASP A 19 11.35 -10.67 7.63
C ASP A 19 11.58 -9.52 8.63
N SER A 20 12.50 -8.63 8.27
CA SER A 20 12.91 -7.50 9.10
C SER A 20 11.84 -6.42 9.31
N ARG A 21 10.69 -6.52 8.63
CA ARG A 21 9.59 -5.57 8.76
C ARG A 21 8.93 -5.66 10.14
N GLN A 22 8.51 -4.52 10.67
CA GLN A 22 7.81 -4.47 11.94
C GLN A 22 6.44 -5.16 11.83
N LEU A 23 6.21 -6.17 12.68
CA LEU A 23 4.89 -6.79 12.82
C LEU A 23 3.95 -5.86 13.61
N VAL A 24 2.89 -5.38 12.95
CA VAL A 24 1.82 -4.60 13.57
C VAL A 24 0.64 -5.53 13.84
N LYS A 25 0.40 -5.81 15.13
CA LYS A 25 -0.72 -6.66 15.57
C LYS A 25 -2.01 -5.84 15.58
N LEU A 26 -2.84 -6.05 14.56
CA LEU A 26 -4.17 -5.46 14.47
C LEU A 26 -5.22 -6.43 15.03
N PRO A 27 -6.33 -5.94 15.63
CA PRO A 27 -7.51 -6.77 15.86
C PRO A 27 -7.95 -7.45 14.55
N PRO A 28 -8.46 -8.69 14.57
CA PRO A 28 -8.82 -9.42 13.35
C PRO A 28 -9.75 -8.64 12.41
N ALA A 29 -10.75 -7.95 12.96
CA ALA A 29 -11.70 -7.15 12.15
C ALA A 29 -11.04 -5.93 11.48
N ALA A 30 -10.08 -5.28 12.15
CA ALA A 30 -9.29 -4.19 11.59
C ALA A 30 -8.30 -4.70 10.53
N GLN A 31 -7.66 -5.84 10.76
CA GLN A 31 -6.76 -6.46 9.78
C GLN A 31 -7.50 -6.81 8.49
N GLU A 32 -8.72 -7.35 8.60
CA GLU A 32 -9.54 -7.68 7.43
C GLU A 32 -10.04 -6.42 6.70
N SER A 33 -10.47 -5.40 7.44
CA SER A 33 -10.88 -4.13 6.84
C SER A 33 -9.72 -3.47 6.08
N LEU A 34 -8.52 -3.47 6.67
CA LEU A 34 -7.31 -2.97 6.01
C LEU A 34 -6.97 -3.79 4.76
N ARG A 35 -7.05 -5.13 4.82
CA ARG A 35 -6.80 -5.98 3.65
C ARG A 35 -7.75 -5.65 2.52
N GLN A 36 -9.04 -5.52 2.81
CA GLN A 36 -10.03 -5.16 1.79
C GLN A 36 -9.75 -3.77 1.21
N GLU A 37 -9.42 -2.78 2.05
CA GLU A 37 -9.03 -1.45 1.62
C GLU A 37 -7.83 -1.49 0.66
N MET A 38 -6.81 -2.29 0.97
CA MET A 38 -5.64 -2.44 0.10
C MET A 38 -5.97 -3.09 -1.25
N LEU A 39 -6.89 -4.06 -1.29
CA LEU A 39 -7.38 -4.65 -2.54
C LEU A 39 -8.16 -3.64 -3.38
N ASP A 40 -9.05 -2.87 -2.75
CA ASP A 40 -9.80 -1.81 -3.41
C ASP A 40 -8.85 -0.72 -3.97
N ASN A 41 -7.81 -0.38 -3.21
CA ASN A 41 -6.80 0.59 -3.63
C ASN A 41 -6.03 0.09 -4.87
N LEU A 42 -5.69 -1.21 -4.95
CA LEU A 42 -5.04 -1.78 -6.14
C LEU A 42 -5.94 -1.68 -7.39
N VAL A 43 -7.25 -1.92 -7.23
CA VAL A 43 -8.22 -1.74 -8.33
C VAL A 43 -8.24 -0.28 -8.79
N ALA A 44 -8.30 0.66 -7.85
CA ALA A 44 -8.31 2.09 -8.15
C ALA A 44 -7.01 2.56 -8.84
N VAL A 45 -5.85 2.09 -8.39
CA VAL A 45 -4.57 2.39 -9.07
C VAL A 45 -4.59 1.91 -10.51
N ASN A 46 -5.04 0.67 -10.76
CA ASN A 46 -5.12 0.13 -12.12
C ASN A 46 -6.07 0.94 -13.01
N GLU A 47 -7.20 1.38 -12.47
CA GLU A 47 -8.14 2.26 -13.19
C GLU A 47 -7.49 3.61 -13.56
N VAL A 48 -6.82 4.26 -12.61
CA VAL A 48 -6.13 5.54 -12.86
C VAL A 48 -5.06 5.38 -13.94
N LEU A 49 -4.26 4.30 -13.87
CA LEU A 49 -3.25 3.99 -14.88
C LEU A 49 -3.87 3.72 -16.26
N THR A 50 -4.99 3.03 -16.32
CA THR A 50 -5.74 2.76 -17.56
C THR A 50 -6.22 4.06 -18.19
N LEU A 51 -6.85 4.95 -17.40
CA LEU A 51 -7.32 6.25 -17.87
C LEU A 51 -6.15 7.13 -18.36
N MET A 52 -5.03 7.13 -17.64
CA MET A 52 -3.81 7.84 -18.08
C MET A 52 -3.25 7.29 -19.39
N ALA A 53 -3.26 5.98 -19.59
CA ALA A 53 -2.83 5.35 -20.83
C ALA A 53 -3.73 5.72 -22.02
N GLU A 54 -5.04 5.82 -21.79
CA GLU A 54 -6.04 6.26 -22.77
C GLU A 54 -6.01 7.78 -23.04
N GLY A 55 -5.19 8.55 -22.32
CA GLY A 55 -5.14 10.01 -22.44
C GLY A 55 -6.30 10.73 -21.76
N LYS A 56 -7.12 10.03 -20.98
CA LYS A 56 -8.25 10.55 -20.18
C LYS A 56 -7.75 11.13 -18.85
N VAL A 57 -6.91 12.16 -18.95
CA VAL A 57 -6.14 12.68 -17.80
C VAL A 57 -7.05 13.24 -16.72
N LYS A 58 -8.13 13.96 -17.08
CA LYS A 58 -9.02 14.57 -16.09
C LYS A 58 -9.82 13.51 -15.34
N GLU A 59 -10.32 12.52 -16.06
CA GLU A 59 -11.03 11.37 -15.52
C GLU A 59 -10.12 10.54 -14.61
N ALA A 60 -8.84 10.39 -14.97
CA ALA A 60 -7.84 9.75 -14.10
C ALA A 60 -7.69 10.51 -12.77
N GLY A 61 -7.68 11.85 -12.81
CA GLY A 61 -7.66 12.69 -11.62
C GLY A 61 -8.90 12.53 -10.74
N GLU A 62 -10.09 12.49 -11.34
CA GLU A 62 -11.35 12.28 -10.63
C GLU A 62 -11.40 10.89 -9.97
N ALA A 63 -11.01 9.85 -10.70
CA ALA A 63 -10.91 8.49 -10.16
C ALA A 63 -9.91 8.41 -8.99
N ALA A 64 -8.74 9.05 -9.13
CA ALA A 64 -7.73 9.11 -8.09
C ALA A 64 -8.25 9.79 -6.82
N GLU A 65 -8.84 10.99 -6.93
CA GLU A 65 -9.34 11.74 -5.77
C GLU A 65 -10.44 10.97 -5.04
N THR A 66 -11.43 10.47 -5.79
CA THR A 66 -12.62 9.84 -5.21
C THR A 66 -12.34 8.50 -4.54
N LYS A 67 -11.34 7.74 -5.02
CA LYS A 67 -11.08 6.37 -4.58
C LYS A 67 -9.85 6.23 -3.69
N LEU A 68 -8.87 7.13 -3.84
CA LEU A 68 -7.56 7.03 -3.19
C LEU A 68 -7.14 8.33 -2.49
N GLY A 69 -7.65 9.48 -2.92
CA GLY A 69 -7.29 10.80 -2.39
C GLY A 69 -7.89 11.10 -1.02
N MET A 70 -7.78 12.35 -0.60
CA MET A 70 -8.31 12.87 0.65
C MET A 70 -9.83 12.68 0.76
N ALA A 71 -10.58 12.72 -0.34
CA ALA A 71 -12.02 12.42 -0.34
C ALA A 71 -12.34 10.97 0.09
N ALA A 72 -11.44 10.02 -0.13
CA ALA A 72 -11.59 8.62 0.30
C ALA A 72 -11.13 8.40 1.76
N MET A 73 -10.45 9.37 2.37
CA MET A 73 -9.88 9.23 3.70
C MET A 73 -10.96 8.99 4.77
N GLY A 74 -10.79 7.94 5.55
CA GLY A 74 -11.74 7.59 6.62
C GLY A 74 -12.96 6.81 6.13
N LYS A 75 -12.83 6.08 5.01
CA LYS A 75 -13.78 5.06 4.52
C LYS A 75 -14.33 4.12 5.62
N HIS A 76 -13.58 3.92 6.70
CA HIS A 76 -13.95 3.05 7.82
C HIS A 76 -14.53 3.76 9.04
N ARG A 77 -14.75 5.09 9.01
CA ARG A 77 -15.27 5.86 10.16
C ARG A 77 -16.61 5.35 10.70
N GLY A 78 -17.45 4.75 9.85
CA GLY A 78 -18.75 4.17 10.26
C GLY A 78 -18.67 2.78 10.91
N LYS A 79 -17.54 2.08 10.84
CA LYS A 79 -17.37 0.74 11.44
C LYS A 79 -17.22 0.82 12.97
N PRO A 80 -17.46 -0.26 13.73
CA PRO A 80 -17.00 -0.39 15.12
C PRO A 80 -15.49 -0.11 15.27
N VAL A 81 -15.05 0.41 16.42
CA VAL A 81 -13.65 0.87 16.63
C VAL A 81 -12.62 -0.25 16.44
N ASP A 82 -12.93 -1.46 16.87
CA ASP A 82 -12.13 -2.67 16.69
C ASP A 82 -11.96 -3.09 15.22
N ALA A 83 -12.86 -2.65 14.33
CA ALA A 83 -12.80 -2.88 12.90
C ALA A 83 -12.18 -1.71 12.10
N ARG A 84 -11.82 -0.60 12.76
CA ARG A 84 -11.15 0.54 12.11
C ARG A 84 -9.63 0.31 12.13
N PRO A 85 -8.93 0.28 10.98
CA PRO A 85 -7.49 0.06 10.98
C PRO A 85 -6.68 1.15 11.70
N GLY A 86 -6.97 2.43 11.36
CA GLY A 86 -6.17 3.58 11.80
C GLY A 86 -5.88 3.67 13.31
N PRO A 87 -6.88 3.54 14.19
CA PRO A 87 -6.67 3.60 15.65
C PRO A 87 -5.70 2.55 16.23
N HIS A 88 -5.47 1.44 15.54
CA HIS A 88 -4.59 0.35 16.00
C HIS A 88 -3.20 0.38 15.36
N MET A 89 -2.95 1.31 14.45
CA MET A 89 -1.64 1.47 13.79
C MET A 89 -0.68 2.29 14.66
N PRO A 90 0.63 1.97 14.64
CA PRO A 90 1.65 2.87 15.17
C PRO A 90 1.58 4.23 14.46
N PRO A 91 1.92 5.35 15.14
CA PRO A 91 1.82 6.69 14.56
C PRO A 91 2.51 6.84 13.19
N ALA A 92 3.69 6.26 13.02
CA ALA A 92 4.41 6.30 11.74
C ALA A 92 3.67 5.57 10.61
N MET A 93 3.13 4.37 10.87
CA MET A 93 2.32 3.62 9.90
C MET A 93 1.04 4.38 9.55
N HIS A 94 0.36 4.96 10.54
CA HIS A 94 -0.83 5.77 10.30
C HIS A 94 -0.51 7.02 9.45
N GLY A 95 0.61 7.68 9.75
CA GLY A 95 1.13 8.82 8.99
C GLY A 95 1.33 8.50 7.51
N ILE A 96 1.95 7.36 7.18
CA ILE A 96 2.11 6.91 5.79
C ILE A 96 0.77 6.84 5.05
N GLY A 97 -0.28 6.32 5.69
CA GLY A 97 -1.62 6.28 5.10
C GLY A 97 -2.20 7.67 4.83
N MET A 98 -2.07 8.58 5.80
CA MET A 98 -2.52 9.97 5.64
C MET A 98 -1.75 10.72 4.55
N ASP A 99 -0.43 10.55 4.50
CA ASP A 99 0.43 11.17 3.50
C ASP A 99 0.15 10.61 2.10
N GLY A 100 -0.17 9.31 2.00
CA GLY A 100 -0.63 8.68 0.77
C GLY A 100 -1.86 9.35 0.18
N HIS A 101 -2.90 9.58 1.00
CA HIS A 101 -4.10 10.30 0.55
C HIS A 101 -3.77 11.71 0.04
N ARG A 102 -2.90 12.44 0.73
CA ARG A 102 -2.46 13.80 0.30
C ARG A 102 -1.70 13.76 -1.02
N ALA A 103 -0.77 12.83 -1.18
CA ALA A 103 0.02 12.69 -2.40
C ALA A 103 -0.86 12.35 -3.61
N VAL A 104 -1.86 11.50 -3.42
CA VAL A 104 -2.85 11.19 -4.47
C VAL A 104 -3.69 12.41 -4.82
N SER A 105 -4.14 13.19 -3.84
CA SER A 105 -4.87 14.43 -4.10
C SER A 105 -4.03 15.46 -4.86
N GLU A 106 -2.72 15.49 -4.65
CA GLU A 106 -1.81 16.32 -5.45
C GLU A 106 -1.79 15.87 -6.92
N PHE A 107 -1.68 14.57 -7.18
CA PHE A 107 -1.82 14.01 -8.53
C PHE A 107 -3.17 14.40 -9.14
N ALA A 108 -4.27 14.23 -8.39
CA ALA A 108 -5.62 14.52 -8.87
C ALA A 108 -5.81 16.00 -9.22
N ALA A 109 -5.27 16.91 -8.41
CA ALA A 109 -5.33 18.35 -8.65
C ALA A 109 -4.61 18.75 -9.95
N VAL A 110 -3.44 18.16 -10.21
CA VAL A 110 -2.70 18.38 -11.47
C VAL A 110 -3.43 17.74 -12.65
N ALA A 111 -3.88 16.50 -12.51
CA ALA A 111 -4.60 15.77 -13.56
C ALA A 111 -5.88 16.50 -14.00
N LYS A 112 -6.59 17.16 -13.08
CA LYS A 112 -7.78 17.98 -13.36
C LYS A 112 -7.50 19.14 -14.32
N THR A 113 -6.26 19.64 -14.38
CA THR A 113 -5.87 20.68 -15.35
C THR A 113 -5.84 20.16 -16.79
N GLY A 114 -5.71 18.85 -16.98
CA GLY A 114 -5.48 18.21 -18.27
C GLY A 114 -4.03 18.20 -18.74
N ASP A 115 -3.09 18.72 -17.93
CA ASP A 115 -1.66 18.68 -18.22
C ASP A 115 -1.12 17.26 -18.03
N ARG A 116 -1.05 16.51 -19.13
CA ARG A 116 -0.65 15.11 -19.14
C ARG A 116 0.77 14.91 -18.60
N ASP A 117 1.73 15.73 -19.02
CA ASP A 117 3.13 15.53 -18.68
C ASP A 117 3.36 15.79 -17.19
N LYS A 118 2.72 16.83 -16.63
CA LYS A 118 2.77 17.05 -15.17
C LYS A 118 2.05 15.95 -14.39
N ALA A 119 0.92 15.45 -14.89
CA ALA A 119 0.23 14.33 -14.24
C ALA A 119 1.08 13.05 -14.28
N LEU A 120 1.78 12.77 -15.39
CA LEU A 120 2.71 11.65 -15.52
C LEU A 120 3.86 11.76 -14.52
N ALA A 121 4.41 12.95 -14.30
CA ALA A 121 5.47 13.19 -13.32
C ALA A 121 5.04 12.86 -11.88
N LEU A 122 3.73 12.88 -11.59
CA LEU A 122 3.16 12.57 -10.27
C LEU A 122 2.58 11.15 -10.16
N LEU A 123 2.72 10.29 -11.17
CA LEU A 123 2.31 8.88 -11.06
C LEU A 123 2.90 8.14 -9.84
N PRO A 124 4.15 8.38 -9.41
CA PRO A 124 4.69 7.76 -8.20
C PRO A 124 3.88 8.05 -6.93
N ASN A 125 3.13 9.16 -6.89
CA ASN A 125 2.29 9.49 -5.74
C ASN A 125 1.20 8.44 -5.50
N LEU A 126 0.72 7.76 -6.55
CA LEU A 126 -0.31 6.72 -6.48
C LEU A 126 0.13 5.47 -5.70
N THR A 127 1.44 5.23 -5.59
CA THR A 127 1.99 4.00 -4.97
C THR A 127 2.97 4.27 -3.83
N SER A 128 3.34 5.53 -3.58
CA SER A 128 4.30 5.93 -2.53
C SER A 128 3.98 5.33 -1.16
N ALA A 129 2.73 5.42 -0.69
CA ALA A 129 2.30 4.84 0.58
C ALA A 129 2.30 3.31 0.57
N CYS A 130 1.97 2.68 -0.57
CA CYS A 130 2.07 1.22 -0.74
C CYS A 130 3.51 0.76 -0.53
N VAL A 131 4.48 1.44 -1.16
CA VAL A 131 5.92 1.15 -1.01
C VAL A 131 6.37 1.37 0.43
N GLY A 132 6.08 2.54 1.01
CA GLY A 132 6.50 2.87 2.37
C GLY A 132 5.93 1.91 3.42
N CYS A 133 4.65 1.56 3.30
CA CYS A 133 3.99 0.63 4.22
C CYS A 133 4.53 -0.80 4.06
N HIS A 134 4.59 -1.31 2.82
CA HIS A 134 5.01 -2.70 2.56
C HIS A 134 6.50 -2.95 2.80
N PHE A 135 7.32 -1.91 2.70
CA PHE A 135 8.74 -1.97 3.03
C PHE A 135 9.02 -1.95 4.52
N SER A 136 8.13 -1.33 5.32
CA SER A 136 8.37 -1.10 6.75
C SER A 136 7.59 -2.06 7.66
N TYR A 137 6.41 -2.50 7.21
CA TYR A 137 5.45 -3.19 8.06
C TYR A 137 4.95 -4.49 7.44
N ARG A 138 4.58 -5.41 8.33
CA ARG A 138 3.72 -6.54 8.04
C ARG A 138 2.60 -6.59 9.07
N THR A 139 1.44 -7.07 8.64
CA THR A 139 0.27 -7.24 9.52
C THR A 139 -0.01 -8.72 9.80
N ARG A 140 0.73 -9.63 9.16
CA ARG A 140 0.64 -11.09 9.27
C ARG A 140 2.04 -11.68 9.40
#